data_AF-A0A2I0N0H2-F1
#
_entry.id   AF-A0A2I0N0H2-F1
#
_cell.length_a   1.000
_cell.length_b   1.000
_cell.length_c   1.000
_cell.angle_alpha   90.00
_cell.angle_beta   90.00
_cell.angle_gamma   90.00
#
_symmetry.space_group_name_H-M   'P 1'
#
loop_
_entity.id
_entity.type
_entity.pdbx_description
1 polymer ?
#
loop_
_entity_poly.entity_id
_entity_poly.type
_entity_poly.pdbx_seq_one_letter_code
_entity_poly.pdbx_strand_id
1 'polypeptide(L)'
;MAHDTPLQRLKNGVNTLFDAVLGAGKARDMEDFKLLLDDLWQMGAAHEGIMHEWEAKIAPDIHHIRRAQGGDCLHRGMLNPSPILDLLVAECNRGIPLDPKAALTGEPYYEFLYDAADRLIGVRHYAASQPGTLPKDQEFILRRGVQEYGITFETATGRVLCVCKAAKPHGYVESYAFTDFDPYGPSDMVLHYEYFTYTEERLTRAEVYFAVSPELGQYDRDVYEVFYEKAQEGNDPSSSAPMIHRVSKEGPL
;
A
#
# COMPACT_ATOMS: atom_id res chain seq x y z
N MET A 1 7.08 -28.46 29.31
CA MET A 1 7.33 -28.41 27.86
C MET A 1 6.56 -27.22 27.33
N ALA A 2 7.26 -26.12 27.01
CA ALA A 2 6.61 -24.91 26.50
C ALA A 2 6.21 -25.17 25.04
N HIS A 3 4.93 -25.00 24.72
CA HIS A 3 4.45 -25.07 23.36
C HIS A 3 4.90 -23.82 22.61
N ASP A 4 5.67 -24.00 21.54
CA ASP A 4 6.01 -22.93 20.62
C ASP A 4 4.73 -22.32 20.03
N THR A 5 4.53 -21.04 20.31
CA THR A 5 3.43 -20.25 19.75
C THR A 5 3.62 -20.07 18.24
N PRO A 6 2.55 -19.92 17.45
CA PRO A 6 2.66 -19.56 16.03
C PRO A 6 3.57 -18.34 15.77
N LEU A 7 3.56 -17.38 16.71
CA LEU A 7 4.43 -16.20 16.73
C LEU A 7 5.93 -16.49 16.90
N GLN A 8 6.31 -17.60 17.54
CA GLN A 8 7.71 -18.00 17.69
C GLN A 8 8.27 -18.67 16.42
N ARG A 9 7.41 -19.31 15.61
CA ARG A 9 7.81 -19.86 14.30
C ARG A 9 8.12 -18.76 13.27
N LEU A 10 7.47 -17.61 13.39
CA LEU A 10 7.72 -16.40 12.59
C LEU A 10 9.13 -15.81 12.77
N LYS A 11 9.80 -16.04 13.91
CA LYS A 11 11.11 -15.43 14.18
C LYS A 11 12.30 -16.18 13.59
N ASN A 12 12.18 -17.47 13.30
CA ASN A 12 13.36 -18.35 13.15
C ASN A 12 13.45 -19.14 11.82
N GLY A 13 12.50 -19.04 10.88
CA GLY A 13 12.38 -20.04 9.80
C GLY A 13 12.38 -19.59 8.33
N VAL A 14 12.15 -18.31 8.00
CA VAL A 14 11.86 -17.90 6.59
C VAL A 14 12.80 -16.78 6.06
N ASN A 15 13.72 -16.29 6.90
CA ASN A 15 14.36 -14.97 6.77
C ASN A 15 15.70 -14.89 5.99
N THR A 16 15.99 -15.75 5.01
CA THR A 16 17.26 -15.57 4.24
C THR A 16 17.16 -15.70 2.73
N LEU A 17 16.14 -16.37 2.18
CA LEU A 17 16.00 -16.46 0.72
C LEU A 17 15.06 -15.37 0.16
N PHE A 18 13.99 -15.02 0.89
CA PHE A 18 13.00 -14.02 0.44
C PHE A 18 13.52 -12.58 0.51
N ASP A 19 14.28 -12.24 1.56
CA ASP A 19 14.93 -10.92 1.68
C ASP A 19 15.99 -10.68 0.59
N ALA A 20 16.56 -11.75 0.02
CA ALA A 20 17.56 -11.68 -1.03
C ALA A 20 16.97 -11.46 -2.44
N VAL A 21 15.72 -11.86 -2.68
CA VAL A 21 15.08 -11.74 -4.01
C VAL A 21 14.29 -10.43 -4.16
N LEU A 22 13.73 -9.89 -3.07
CA LEU A 22 12.87 -8.69 -3.12
C LEU A 22 13.26 -7.59 -2.11
N GLY A 23 14.49 -7.62 -1.59
CA GLY A 23 14.99 -6.65 -0.61
C GLY A 23 15.06 -5.19 -1.12
N ALA A 24 15.08 -4.98 -2.44
CA ALA A 24 15.03 -3.67 -3.11
C ALA A 24 14.86 -3.79 -4.65
N GLY A 25 14.56 -4.99 -5.17
CA GLY A 25 14.65 -5.29 -6.60
C GLY A 25 13.33 -5.08 -7.33
N LYS A 26 13.40 -4.56 -8.56
CA LYS A 26 12.30 -4.57 -9.52
C LYS A 26 11.91 -6.03 -9.83
N ALA A 27 10.63 -6.38 -9.72
CA ALA A 27 10.11 -7.62 -10.32
C ALA A 27 10.22 -7.55 -11.85
N ARG A 28 10.87 -8.55 -12.45
CA ARG A 28 11.29 -8.55 -13.86
C ARG A 28 10.46 -9.46 -14.75
N ASP A 29 9.88 -10.50 -14.18
CA ASP A 29 9.15 -11.53 -14.91
C ASP A 29 8.06 -12.20 -14.05
N MET A 30 7.39 -13.20 -14.62
CA MET A 30 6.31 -13.94 -13.95
C MET A 30 6.78 -14.67 -12.69
N GLU A 31 8.04 -15.11 -12.63
CA GLU A 31 8.56 -15.81 -11.46
C GLU A 31 8.72 -14.85 -10.28
N ASP A 32 9.26 -13.65 -10.55
CA ASP A 32 9.32 -12.58 -9.55
C ASP A 32 7.91 -12.20 -9.05
N PHE A 33 6.90 -12.18 -9.93
CA PHE A 33 5.51 -11.92 -9.52
C PHE A 33 4.89 -13.05 -8.69
N LYS A 34 5.20 -14.32 -8.99
CA LYS A 34 4.77 -15.47 -8.17
C LYS A 34 5.34 -15.36 -6.75
N LEU A 35 6.64 -15.09 -6.64
CA LEU A 35 7.29 -14.92 -5.34
C LEU A 35 6.72 -13.76 -4.53
N LEU A 36 6.34 -12.67 -5.20
CA LEU A 36 5.69 -11.53 -4.55
C LEU A 36 4.26 -11.86 -4.08
N LEU A 37 3.47 -12.58 -4.89
CA LEU A 37 2.15 -13.07 -4.47
C LEU A 37 2.26 -14.04 -3.30
N ASP A 38 3.24 -14.95 -3.32
CA ASP A 38 3.50 -15.87 -2.21
C ASP A 38 3.84 -15.12 -0.91
N ASP A 39 4.66 -14.07 -0.98
CA ASP A 39 5.00 -13.23 0.18
C ASP A 39 3.77 -12.50 0.74
N LEU A 40 2.95 -11.89 -0.14
CA LEU A 40 1.72 -11.21 0.26
C LEU A 40 0.70 -12.19 0.85
N TRP A 41 0.56 -13.38 0.25
CA TRP A 41 -0.31 -14.43 0.76
C TRP A 41 0.16 -14.94 2.13
N GLN A 42 1.45 -15.23 2.30
CA GLN A 42 2.01 -15.65 3.59
C GLN A 42 1.79 -14.57 4.66
N MET A 43 1.94 -13.30 4.29
CA MET A 43 1.68 -12.19 5.20
C MET A 43 0.21 -12.15 5.62
N GLY A 44 -0.74 -12.24 4.67
CA GLY A 44 -2.17 -12.29 4.98
C GLY A 44 -2.53 -13.51 5.84
N ALA A 45 -2.09 -14.71 5.44
CA ALA A 45 -2.37 -15.95 6.14
C ALA A 45 -1.81 -15.96 7.58
N ALA A 46 -0.64 -15.36 7.81
CA ALA A 46 -0.08 -15.22 9.15
C ALA A 46 -0.88 -14.27 10.07
N HIS A 47 -1.77 -13.46 9.49
CA HIS A 47 -2.54 -12.44 10.19
C HIS A 47 -4.06 -12.65 10.10
N GLU A 48 -4.52 -13.73 9.48
CA GLU A 48 -5.94 -14.05 9.36
C GLU A 48 -6.58 -14.23 10.75
N GLY A 49 -7.69 -13.53 10.99
CA GLY A 49 -8.47 -13.67 12.22
C GLY A 49 -7.88 -13.03 13.47
N ILE A 50 -6.76 -12.30 13.39
CA ILE A 50 -6.11 -11.66 14.55
C ILE A 50 -6.28 -10.13 14.59
N MET A 51 -7.29 -9.59 13.92
CA MET A 51 -7.56 -8.13 13.86
C MET A 51 -7.61 -7.48 15.27
N HIS A 52 -8.33 -8.10 16.21
CA HIS A 52 -8.49 -7.54 17.57
C HIS A 52 -7.19 -7.53 18.37
N GLU A 53 -6.29 -8.49 18.13
CA GLU A 53 -4.96 -8.48 18.76
C GLU A 53 -4.13 -7.30 18.25
N TRP A 54 -4.20 -7.01 16.95
CA TRP A 54 -3.55 -5.85 16.35
C TRP A 54 -4.12 -4.54 16.85
N GLU A 55 -5.44 -4.43 16.95
CA GLU A 55 -6.11 -3.24 17.49
C GLU A 55 -5.66 -2.98 18.93
N ALA A 56 -5.67 -4.00 19.79
CA ALA A 56 -5.20 -3.88 21.17
C ALA A 56 -3.71 -3.52 21.26
N LYS A 57 -2.89 -4.02 20.34
CA LYS A 57 -1.45 -3.74 20.28
C LYS A 57 -1.15 -2.31 19.81
N ILE A 58 -1.86 -1.80 18.83
CA ILE A 58 -1.61 -0.49 18.22
C ILE A 58 -2.27 0.64 19.00
N ALA A 59 -3.40 0.41 19.67
CA ALA A 59 -4.15 1.45 20.38
C ALA A 59 -3.30 2.30 21.34
N PRO A 60 -2.36 1.75 22.14
CA PRO A 60 -1.49 2.54 23.02
C PRO A 60 -0.48 3.42 22.27
N ASP A 61 -0.16 3.09 21.02
CA ASP A 61 0.84 3.78 20.21
C ASP A 61 0.24 4.94 19.40
N ILE A 62 -1.09 5.09 19.37
CA ILE A 62 -1.77 6.18 18.66
C ILE A 62 -1.52 7.50 19.39
N HIS A 63 -0.76 8.39 18.76
CA HIS A 63 -0.47 9.72 19.27
C HIS A 63 -1.43 10.78 18.73
N HIS A 64 -1.72 10.74 17.44
CA HIS A 64 -2.69 11.64 16.82
C HIS A 64 -3.40 11.00 15.62
N ILE A 65 -4.55 11.58 15.26
CA ILE A 65 -5.41 11.08 14.17
C ILE A 65 -5.61 12.22 13.17
N ARG A 66 -5.45 11.92 11.88
CA ARG A 66 -5.84 12.82 10.79
C ARG A 66 -7.03 12.25 10.04
N ARG A 67 -7.94 13.13 9.62
CA ARG A 67 -9.16 12.73 8.91
C ARG A 67 -9.15 13.25 7.50
N ALA A 68 -9.84 12.52 6.64
CA ALA A 68 -9.75 12.75 5.22
C ALA A 68 -11.06 12.29 4.55
N GLN A 69 -11.72 13.20 3.83
CA GLN A 69 -12.91 12.87 3.04
C GLN A 69 -12.46 12.47 1.64
N GLY A 70 -12.92 11.32 1.18
CA GLY A 70 -12.63 10.86 -0.16
C GLY A 70 -13.61 9.78 -0.58
N GLY A 71 -13.68 9.54 -1.89
CA GLY A 71 -14.38 8.36 -2.39
C GLY A 71 -13.76 7.09 -1.83
N ASP A 72 -14.50 5.98 -1.85
CA ASP A 72 -13.90 4.69 -1.61
C ASP A 72 -12.66 4.61 -2.53
N CYS A 73 -11.45 4.51 -1.96
CA CYS A 73 -10.28 4.06 -2.69
C CYS A 73 -10.50 2.57 -3.02
N LEU A 74 -11.52 2.31 -3.85
CA LEU A 74 -11.86 1.04 -4.41
C LEU A 74 -10.58 0.54 -5.10
N HIS A 75 -10.16 -0.65 -4.70
CA HIS A 75 -9.14 -1.49 -5.35
C HIS A 75 -7.70 -1.43 -4.84
N ARG A 76 -7.35 -0.77 -3.72
CA ARG A 76 -5.94 -0.71 -3.24
C ARG A 76 -5.86 -0.63 -1.72
N GLY A 77 -4.85 -1.27 -1.11
CA GLY A 77 -4.57 -1.17 0.33
C GLY A 77 -4.39 0.29 0.76
N MET A 78 -4.70 0.63 2.01
CA MET A 78 -4.79 2.02 2.48
C MET A 78 -3.43 2.69 2.70
N LEU A 79 -2.34 1.91 2.76
CA LEU A 79 -0.94 2.33 2.74
C LEU A 79 -0.55 2.94 1.39
N ASN A 80 -1.41 2.81 0.35
CA ASN A 80 -1.19 3.13 -1.07
C ASN A 80 -0.23 4.31 -1.29
N PRO A 81 1.07 4.03 -1.46
CA PRO A 81 2.09 5.03 -1.56
C PRO A 81 2.42 5.35 -3.02
N SER A 82 1.54 5.03 -3.98
CA SER A 82 1.77 5.19 -5.42
C SER A 82 1.99 6.67 -5.80
N PRO A 83 3.23 7.11 -6.07
CA PRO A 83 3.48 8.50 -6.39
C PRO A 83 3.02 8.84 -7.82
N ILE A 84 2.99 7.88 -8.75
CA ILE A 84 2.55 8.16 -10.11
C ILE A 84 1.05 8.39 -10.20
N LEU A 85 0.25 7.68 -9.39
CA LEU A 85 -1.19 7.90 -9.39
C LEU A 85 -1.59 9.22 -8.75
N ASP A 86 -0.83 9.69 -7.77
CA ASP A 86 -0.99 11.05 -7.24
C ASP A 86 -0.88 12.09 -8.33
N LEU A 87 0.10 11.89 -9.22
CA LEU A 87 0.36 12.79 -10.31
C LEU A 87 -0.70 12.62 -11.43
N LEU A 88 -1.01 11.39 -11.83
CA LEU A 88 -1.88 11.09 -12.97
C LEU A 88 -3.32 11.52 -12.76
N VAL A 89 -3.81 11.36 -11.53
CA VAL A 89 -5.22 11.59 -11.25
C VAL A 89 -5.44 12.92 -10.52
N ALA A 90 -4.45 13.82 -10.55
CA ALA A 90 -4.50 15.22 -10.08
C ALA A 90 -5.65 15.47 -9.09
N GLU A 91 -5.39 15.26 -7.79
CA GLU A 91 -6.45 15.27 -6.77
C GLU A 91 -7.42 14.09 -6.87
N CYS A 92 -6.93 12.88 -7.21
CA CYS A 92 -7.63 11.67 -6.81
C CYS A 92 -7.90 11.84 -5.33
N ASN A 93 -9.17 11.72 -4.92
CA ASN A 93 -9.71 11.83 -3.57
C ASN A 93 -8.97 10.97 -2.51
N ARG A 94 -7.64 11.05 -2.41
CA ARG A 94 -6.85 10.81 -1.23
C ARG A 94 -7.29 11.89 -0.30
N GLY A 95 -8.42 11.63 0.35
CA GLY A 95 -8.81 12.25 1.58
C GLY A 95 -8.31 13.68 1.69
N ILE A 96 -8.98 14.69 1.12
CA ILE A 96 -8.57 16.08 1.39
C ILE A 96 -8.51 16.17 2.91
N PRO A 97 -7.32 16.45 3.52
CA PRO A 97 -7.21 16.46 4.97
C PRO A 97 -8.26 17.42 5.50
N LEU A 98 -9.22 16.88 6.22
CA LEU A 98 -10.32 17.68 6.72
C LEU A 98 -9.76 18.59 7.81
N ASP A 99 -10.25 19.82 7.85
CA ASP A 99 -10.15 20.62 9.06
C ASP A 99 -10.63 19.72 10.22
N PRO A 100 -9.86 19.56 11.31
CA PRO A 100 -10.29 18.79 12.48
C PRO A 100 -11.68 19.17 13.01
N LYS A 101 -12.17 20.38 12.68
CA LYS A 101 -13.48 20.92 13.04
C LYS A 101 -14.58 20.72 11.98
N ALA A 102 -14.26 20.19 10.80
CA ALA A 102 -15.25 19.93 9.77
C ALA A 102 -16.25 18.86 10.24
N ALA A 103 -17.55 19.18 10.12
CA ALA A 103 -18.60 18.23 10.42
C ALA A 103 -18.58 17.10 9.37
N LEU A 104 -18.41 15.86 9.83
CA LEU A 104 -18.52 14.67 8.98
C LEU A 104 -20.00 14.35 8.79
N THR A 105 -20.60 14.76 7.67
CA THR A 105 -22.00 14.44 7.37
C THR A 105 -22.10 13.68 6.05
N GLY A 106 -22.60 12.44 6.09
CA GLY A 106 -23.13 11.71 4.93
C GLY A 106 -22.13 11.09 3.96
N GLU A 107 -20.83 11.36 4.07
CA GLU A 107 -19.80 10.90 3.11
C GLU A 107 -18.83 9.88 3.74
N PRO A 108 -18.24 8.97 2.94
CA PRO A 108 -17.20 8.08 3.44
C PRO A 108 -15.96 8.88 3.82
N TYR A 109 -15.26 8.41 4.85
CA TYR A 109 -14.05 9.06 5.33
C TYR A 109 -13.05 8.07 5.90
N TYR A 110 -11.81 8.53 5.98
CA TYR A 110 -10.69 7.77 6.53
C TYR A 110 -10.17 8.44 7.81
N GLU A 111 -9.77 7.63 8.79
CA GLU A 111 -8.92 8.05 9.90
C GLU A 111 -7.54 7.45 9.74
N PHE A 112 -6.52 8.31 9.65
CA PHE A 112 -5.12 7.93 9.60
C PHE A 112 -4.53 8.03 11.01
N LEU A 113 -4.03 6.91 11.51
CA LEU A 113 -3.52 6.77 12.87
C LEU A 113 -2.00 6.94 12.84
N TYR A 114 -1.48 7.89 13.61
CA TYR A 114 -0.05 8.19 13.65
C TYR A 114 0.53 7.95 15.04
N ASP A 115 1.75 7.44 15.09
CA ASP A 115 2.50 7.33 16.33
C ASP A 115 3.20 8.64 16.73
N ALA A 116 3.91 8.61 17.85
CA ALA A 116 4.63 9.78 18.40
C ALA A 116 5.79 10.27 17.52
N ALA A 117 6.20 9.48 16.52
CA ALA A 117 7.22 9.84 15.54
C ALA A 117 6.61 10.28 14.19
N ASP A 118 5.31 10.60 14.18
CA ASP A 118 4.53 10.98 12.99
C ASP A 118 4.52 9.89 11.90
N ARG A 119 4.69 8.62 12.27
CA ARG A 119 4.60 7.51 11.31
C ARG A 119 3.19 6.95 11.28
N LEU A 120 2.69 6.67 10.08
CA LEU A 120 1.40 6.01 9.90
C LEU A 120 1.46 4.57 10.45
N ILE A 121 0.60 4.23 11.39
CA ILE A 121 0.55 2.90 12.02
C ILE A 121 -0.74 2.13 11.70
N GLY A 122 -1.77 2.82 11.21
CA GLY A 122 -2.97 2.19 10.70
C GLY A 122 -3.92 3.20 10.04
N VAL A 123 -4.90 2.66 9.33
CA VAL A 123 -5.97 3.42 8.67
C VAL A 123 -7.31 2.78 8.99
N ARG A 124 -8.32 3.59 9.24
CA ARG A 124 -9.70 3.14 9.42
C ARG A 124 -10.58 3.77 8.37
N HIS A 125 -11.40 2.98 7.72
CA HIS A 125 -12.33 3.44 6.72
C HIS A 125 -13.77 3.38 7.24
N TYR A 126 -14.51 4.47 7.10
CA TYR A 126 -15.91 4.58 7.48
C TYR A 126 -16.75 4.79 6.24
N ALA A 127 -17.70 3.89 6.00
CA ALA A 127 -18.60 3.98 4.86
C ALA A 127 -19.70 5.02 5.07
N ALA A 128 -20.13 5.66 3.96
CA ALA A 128 -21.18 6.67 3.93
C ALA A 128 -22.50 6.21 4.58
N SER A 129 -22.83 4.92 4.45
CA SER A 129 -24.09 4.33 4.91
C SER A 129 -24.14 4.02 6.41
N GLN A 130 -23.01 4.09 7.13
CA GLN A 130 -22.94 3.86 8.57
C GLN A 130 -22.05 4.90 9.29
N PRO A 131 -22.42 6.19 9.28
CA PRO A 131 -21.62 7.20 9.96
C PRO A 131 -21.63 6.96 11.49
N GLY A 132 -20.45 6.70 12.06
CA GLY A 132 -20.19 6.98 13.47
C GLY A 132 -20.35 5.85 14.50
N THR A 133 -20.45 4.57 14.10
CA THR A 133 -20.44 3.46 15.08
C THR A 133 -19.16 2.63 15.03
N LEU A 134 -18.78 2.12 13.86
CA LEU A 134 -17.56 1.30 13.68
C LEU A 134 -17.00 1.53 12.26
N PRO A 135 -15.67 1.38 12.06
CA PRO A 135 -15.11 1.39 10.72
C PRO A 135 -15.59 0.17 9.93
N LYS A 136 -15.79 0.32 8.63
CA LYS A 136 -16.08 -0.78 7.69
C LYS A 136 -14.90 -1.75 7.62
N ASP A 137 -13.72 -1.18 7.43
CA ASP A 137 -12.46 -1.91 7.33
C ASP A 137 -11.32 -1.11 8.00
N GLN A 138 -10.27 -1.83 8.41
CA GLN A 138 -9.11 -1.26 9.09
C GLN A 138 -7.83 -1.87 8.52
N GLU A 139 -6.84 -1.06 8.24
CA GLU A 139 -5.52 -1.50 7.84
C GLU A 139 -4.50 -1.23 8.94
N PHE A 140 -3.65 -2.20 9.20
CA PHE A 140 -2.52 -2.06 10.12
C PHE A 140 -1.20 -2.10 9.36
N ILE A 141 -0.28 -1.20 9.73
CA ILE A 141 1.00 -1.06 9.05
C ILE A 141 2.10 -1.78 9.84
N LEU A 142 2.66 -2.83 9.24
CA LEU A 142 3.80 -3.57 9.78
C LEU A 142 5.09 -3.16 9.06
N ARG A 143 6.12 -2.79 9.82
CA ARG A 143 7.43 -2.41 9.27
C ARG A 143 8.48 -3.50 9.49
N ARG A 144 9.22 -3.84 8.44
CA ARG A 144 10.34 -4.80 8.46
C ARG A 144 11.52 -4.22 7.68
N GLY A 145 12.41 -3.53 8.40
CA GLY A 145 13.54 -2.84 7.78
C GLY A 145 13.06 -1.79 6.78
N VAL A 146 13.41 -1.98 5.51
CA VAL A 146 13.04 -1.07 4.41
C VAL A 146 11.67 -1.38 3.80
N GLN A 147 10.97 -2.39 4.31
CA GLN A 147 9.65 -2.80 3.82
C GLN A 147 8.55 -2.39 4.78
N GLU A 148 7.42 -1.95 4.23
CA GLU A 148 6.18 -1.71 4.95
C GLU A 148 5.08 -2.58 4.34
N TYR A 149 4.31 -3.27 5.19
CA TYR A 149 3.16 -4.06 4.79
C TYR A 149 1.91 -3.41 5.36
N GLY A 150 0.87 -3.28 4.53
CA GLY A 150 -0.48 -2.95 4.97
C GLY A 150 -1.33 -4.21 4.92
N ILE A 151 -1.97 -4.55 6.04
CA ILE A 151 -2.87 -5.70 6.14
C ILE A 151 -4.26 -5.15 6.47
N THR A 152 -5.17 -5.24 5.51
CA THR A 152 -6.52 -4.70 5.66
C THR A 152 -7.49 -5.79 6.11
N PHE A 153 -8.28 -5.48 7.12
CA PHE A 153 -9.27 -6.34 7.74
C PHE A 153 -10.67 -5.80 7.53
N GLU A 154 -11.62 -6.69 7.27
CA GLU A 154 -13.04 -6.37 7.40
C GLU A 154 -13.41 -6.32 8.88
N THR A 155 -13.90 -5.19 9.39
CA THR A 155 -14.18 -5.04 10.83
C THR A 155 -15.25 -6.00 11.31
N ALA A 156 -16.24 -6.31 10.48
CA ALA A 156 -17.37 -7.15 10.86
C ALA A 156 -16.98 -8.62 11.10
N THR A 157 -15.99 -9.14 10.35
CA THR A 157 -15.62 -10.56 10.40
C THR A 157 -14.21 -10.78 10.94
N GLY A 158 -13.37 -9.74 11.00
CA GLY A 158 -11.96 -9.83 11.34
C GLY A 158 -11.11 -10.55 10.30
N ARG A 159 -11.65 -10.80 9.09
CA ARG A 159 -10.95 -11.46 7.98
C ARG A 159 -10.06 -10.47 7.25
N VAL A 160 -8.93 -10.96 6.75
CA VAL A 160 -8.06 -10.18 5.86
C VAL A 160 -8.77 -10.04 4.50
N LEU A 161 -8.88 -8.81 4.03
CA LEU A 161 -9.45 -8.47 2.72
C LEU A 161 -8.36 -8.38 1.66
N CYS A 162 -7.24 -7.75 2.01
CA CYS A 162 -6.15 -7.52 1.09
C CYS A 162 -4.84 -7.26 1.83
N VAL A 163 -3.75 -7.44 1.11
CA VAL A 163 -2.40 -7.19 1.60
C VAL A 163 -1.68 -6.32 0.59
N CYS A 164 -0.97 -5.32 1.09
CA CYS A 164 -0.07 -4.53 0.29
C CYS A 164 1.34 -4.49 0.89
N LYS A 165 2.32 -4.21 0.04
CA LYS A 165 3.73 -4.08 0.40
C LYS A 165 4.34 -2.89 -0.32
N ALA A 166 5.12 -2.10 0.39
CA ALA A 166 5.92 -1.02 -0.16
C ALA A 166 7.40 -1.22 0.23
N ALA A 167 8.31 -1.00 -0.72
CA ALA A 167 9.76 -1.01 -0.46
C ALA A 167 10.32 0.41 -0.50
N LYS A 168 11.10 0.77 0.52
CA LYS A 168 11.69 2.10 0.73
C LYS A 168 13.19 2.03 1.10
N PRO A 169 14.06 1.40 0.30
CA PRO A 169 15.47 1.22 0.65
C PRO A 169 16.25 2.53 0.83
N HIS A 170 15.82 3.59 0.15
CA HIS A 170 16.45 4.91 0.19
C HIS A 170 15.54 6.00 0.79
N GLY A 171 14.52 5.60 1.56
CA GLY A 171 13.56 6.53 2.18
C GLY A 171 12.39 6.94 1.27
N TYR A 172 12.51 6.77 -0.05
CA TYR A 172 11.42 6.95 -1.01
C TYR A 172 10.83 5.61 -1.44
N VAL A 173 9.60 5.61 -1.93
CA VAL A 173 8.90 4.41 -2.40
C VAL A 173 9.47 4.01 -3.75
N GLU A 174 10.11 2.85 -3.82
CA GLU A 174 10.67 2.30 -5.07
C GLU A 174 9.78 1.24 -5.70
N SER A 175 9.02 0.51 -4.88
CA SER A 175 8.01 -0.40 -5.39
C SER A 175 6.81 -0.48 -4.47
N TYR A 176 5.68 -0.83 -5.07
CA TYR A 176 4.43 -1.07 -4.39
C TYR A 176 3.76 -2.31 -4.98
N ALA A 177 3.23 -3.16 -4.12
CA ALA A 177 2.51 -4.37 -4.48
C ALA A 177 1.21 -4.43 -3.72
N PHE A 178 0.15 -4.88 -4.37
CA PHE A 178 -1.18 -5.01 -3.78
C PHE A 178 -1.88 -6.23 -4.35
N THR A 179 -2.65 -6.91 -3.51
CA THR A 179 -3.51 -8.01 -3.93
C THR A 179 -4.68 -8.19 -2.97
N ASP A 180 -5.83 -8.57 -3.51
CA ASP A 180 -6.92 -9.10 -2.70
C ASP A 180 -6.51 -10.45 -2.11
N PHE A 181 -6.84 -10.68 -0.84
CA PHE A 181 -6.39 -11.85 -0.12
C PHE A 181 -7.33 -13.04 -0.34
N ASP A 182 -6.77 -14.16 -0.80
CA ASP A 182 -7.46 -15.45 -0.83
C ASP A 182 -6.91 -16.37 0.28
N PRO A 183 -7.73 -16.77 1.27
CA PRO A 183 -7.28 -17.67 2.33
C PRO A 183 -6.91 -19.08 1.83
N TYR A 184 -7.29 -19.47 0.62
CA TYR A 184 -7.06 -20.81 0.08
C TYR A 184 -5.74 -20.94 -0.69
N GLY A 185 -5.13 -19.84 -1.12
CA GLY A 185 -3.83 -19.86 -1.79
C GLY A 185 -3.59 -18.69 -2.74
N PRO A 186 -2.35 -18.52 -3.23
CA PRO A 186 -1.96 -17.43 -4.12
C PRO A 186 -2.36 -17.64 -5.59
N SER A 187 -2.88 -18.81 -5.97
CA SER A 187 -3.12 -19.17 -7.38
C SER A 187 -4.17 -18.31 -8.08
N ASP A 188 -5.21 -17.91 -7.34
CA ASP A 188 -6.32 -17.09 -7.85
C ASP A 188 -6.17 -15.60 -7.49
N MET A 189 -5.09 -15.25 -6.78
CA MET A 189 -4.80 -13.88 -6.41
C MET A 189 -4.29 -13.09 -7.62
N VAL A 190 -4.81 -11.88 -7.77
CA VAL A 190 -4.40 -10.96 -8.83
C VAL A 190 -3.50 -9.89 -8.23
N LEU A 191 -2.32 -9.71 -8.82
CA LEU A 191 -1.35 -8.74 -8.36
C LEU A 191 -1.50 -7.41 -9.12
N HIS A 192 -1.48 -6.33 -8.36
CA HIS A 192 -1.15 -5.00 -8.84
C HIS A 192 0.27 -4.67 -8.38
N TYR A 193 1.14 -4.25 -9.30
CA TYR A 193 2.53 -3.96 -8.98
C TYR A 193 3.00 -2.66 -9.62
N GLU A 194 3.76 -1.86 -8.88
CA GLU A 194 4.35 -0.62 -9.35
C GLU A 194 5.83 -0.58 -9.02
N TYR A 195 6.61 -0.03 -9.94
CA TYR A 195 8.03 0.24 -9.75
C TYR A 195 8.36 1.67 -10.19
N PHE A 196 9.16 2.35 -9.37
CA PHE A 196 9.49 3.76 -9.52
C PHE A 196 10.99 3.95 -9.68
N THR A 197 11.38 4.82 -10.60
CA THR A 197 12.78 5.24 -10.80
C THR A 197 12.91 6.71 -10.50
N TYR A 198 13.99 7.07 -9.80
CA TYR A 198 14.28 8.43 -9.39
C TYR A 198 15.64 8.89 -9.94
N THR A 199 15.74 10.19 -10.22
CA THR A 199 17.00 10.89 -10.50
C THR A 199 17.06 12.09 -9.58
N GLU A 200 18.13 12.25 -8.79
CA GLU A 200 18.27 13.35 -7.83
C GLU A 200 17.02 13.52 -6.93
N GLU A 201 16.54 12.40 -6.37
CA GLU A 201 15.34 12.32 -5.50
C GLU A 201 14.00 12.68 -6.18
N ARG A 202 14.00 12.94 -7.50
CA ARG A 202 12.79 13.22 -8.27
C ARG A 202 12.34 11.98 -9.04
N LEU A 203 11.04 11.67 -8.98
CA LEU A 203 10.46 10.57 -9.76
C LEU A 203 10.61 10.89 -11.25
N THR A 204 11.27 10.03 -12.01
CA THR A 204 11.45 10.22 -13.45
C THR A 204 10.72 9.18 -14.28
N ARG A 205 10.43 8.02 -13.70
CA ARG A 205 9.73 6.94 -14.40
C ARG A 205 8.91 6.10 -13.43
N ALA A 206 7.74 5.66 -13.89
CA ALA A 206 6.94 4.66 -13.21
C ALA A 206 6.50 3.57 -14.18
N GLU A 207 6.58 2.33 -13.73
CA GLU A 207 6.07 1.16 -14.43
C GLU A 207 4.95 0.56 -13.59
N VAL A 208 3.75 0.52 -14.14
CA VAL A 208 2.53 0.11 -13.44
C VAL A 208 1.98 -1.12 -14.14
N TYR A 209 1.92 -2.22 -13.41
CA TYR A 209 1.44 -3.51 -13.84
C TYR A 209 0.08 -3.77 -13.19
N PHE A 210 -0.93 -3.99 -14.02
CA PHE A 210 -2.30 -4.26 -13.61
C PHE A 210 -2.67 -5.70 -13.95
N ALA A 211 -3.62 -6.23 -13.17
CA ALA A 211 -4.22 -7.53 -13.42
C ALA A 211 -3.18 -8.64 -13.65
N VAL A 212 -2.07 -8.61 -12.92
CA VAL A 212 -0.99 -9.58 -13.07
C VAL A 212 -1.49 -10.92 -12.56
N SER A 213 -1.59 -11.89 -13.47
CA SER A 213 -1.92 -13.29 -13.17
C SER A 213 -0.75 -14.16 -13.61
N PRO A 214 0.17 -14.52 -12.68
CA PRO A 214 1.36 -15.27 -13.06
C PRO A 214 1.09 -16.69 -13.54
N GLU A 215 -0.01 -17.30 -13.11
CA GLU A 215 -0.45 -18.62 -13.59
C GLU A 215 -0.92 -18.57 -15.05
N LEU A 216 -1.53 -17.46 -15.47
CA LEU A 216 -1.94 -17.24 -16.85
C LEU A 216 -0.82 -16.61 -17.70
N GLY A 217 0.26 -16.14 -17.08
CA GLY A 217 1.34 -15.42 -17.75
C GLY A 217 0.90 -14.08 -18.33
N GLN A 218 -0.10 -13.42 -17.71
CA GLN A 218 -0.77 -12.24 -18.26
C GLN A 218 -0.65 -11.04 -17.33
N TYR A 219 -0.51 -9.86 -17.93
CA TYR A 219 -0.58 -8.56 -17.27
C TYR A 219 -0.83 -7.45 -18.29
N ASP A 220 -1.39 -6.34 -17.82
CA ASP A 220 -1.34 -5.04 -18.49
C ASP A 220 -0.20 -4.22 -17.89
N ARG A 221 0.60 -3.52 -18.71
CA ARG A 221 1.67 -2.65 -18.24
C ARG A 221 1.59 -1.27 -18.86
N ASP A 222 1.65 -0.27 -18.01
CA ASP A 222 1.80 1.12 -18.38
C ASP A 222 3.15 1.66 -17.94
N VAL A 223 3.81 2.40 -18.84
CA VAL A 223 5.05 3.11 -18.53
C VAL A 223 4.81 4.61 -18.63
N TYR A 224 5.16 5.31 -17.56
CA TYR A 224 5.07 6.75 -17.44
C TYR A 224 6.46 7.36 -17.29
N GLU A 225 6.71 8.46 -17.98
CA GLU A 225 7.84 9.35 -17.75
C GLU A 225 7.35 10.64 -17.10
N VAL A 226 8.11 11.12 -16.13
CA VAL A 226 7.79 12.31 -15.35
C VAL A 226 8.88 13.36 -15.58
N PHE A 227 8.44 14.55 -15.99
CA PHE A 227 9.27 15.69 -16.32
C PHE A 227 8.97 16.82 -15.35
N TYR A 228 9.97 17.65 -15.07
CA TYR A 228 9.81 18.83 -14.23
C TYR A 228 10.20 20.04 -15.07
N GLU A 229 9.25 20.95 -15.32
CA GLU A 229 9.60 22.21 -15.97
C GLU A 229 10.56 23.01 -15.08
N LYS A 230 11.57 23.64 -15.67
CA LYS A 230 12.36 24.62 -14.91
C LYS A 230 11.43 25.76 -14.51
N ALA A 231 11.40 26.07 -13.21
CA ALA A 231 10.76 27.29 -12.73
C ALA A 231 11.27 28.48 -13.56
N GLN A 232 10.37 29.33 -14.05
CA GLN A 232 10.78 30.57 -14.72
C GLN A 232 11.68 31.37 -13.77
N GLU A 233 12.73 32.01 -14.32
CA GLU A 233 13.67 32.83 -13.53
C GLU A 233 12.91 33.82 -12.65
N GLY A 234 13.01 33.62 -11.32
CA GLY A 234 12.31 34.43 -10.32
C GLY A 234 11.36 33.65 -9.39
N ASN A 235 10.99 32.42 -9.74
CA ASN A 235 10.24 31.53 -8.85
C ASN A 235 11.17 30.57 -8.07
N ASP A 236 10.73 30.20 -6.87
CA ASP A 236 11.41 29.24 -5.99
C ASP A 236 11.64 27.90 -6.75
N PRO A 237 12.88 27.38 -6.82
CA PRO A 237 13.18 26.11 -7.49
C PRO A 237 12.42 24.89 -6.93
N SER A 238 11.81 25.02 -5.74
CA SER A 238 10.90 24.01 -5.17
C SER A 238 9.50 24.02 -5.80
N SER A 239 9.17 24.99 -6.66
CA SER A 239 7.81 25.20 -7.21
C SER A 239 7.56 24.59 -8.60
N SER A 240 8.47 23.77 -9.14
CA SER A 240 8.27 23.16 -10.47
C SER A 240 7.20 22.08 -10.41
N ALA A 241 6.04 22.32 -11.04
CA ALA A 241 4.99 21.32 -11.16
C ALA A 241 5.46 20.14 -12.05
N PRO A 242 5.30 18.88 -11.60
CA PRO A 242 5.58 17.71 -12.43
C PRO A 242 4.59 17.61 -13.60
N MET A 243 5.10 17.28 -14.79
CA MET A 243 4.33 16.88 -15.97
C MET A 243 4.54 15.39 -16.22
N ILE A 244 3.49 14.69 -16.65
CA ILE A 244 3.55 13.25 -16.90
C ILE A 244 3.23 12.95 -18.35
N HIS A 245 4.02 12.08 -18.95
CA HIS A 245 3.74 11.53 -20.27
C HIS A 245 3.66 10.02 -20.16
N ARG A 246 2.55 9.43 -20.62
CA ARG A 246 2.47 7.98 -20.81
C ARG A 246 3.25 7.62 -22.08
N VAL A 247 4.28 6.80 -21.91
CA VAL A 247 5.24 6.47 -22.97
C VAL A 247 4.88 5.18 -23.68
N SER A 248 4.32 4.22 -22.94
CA SER A 248 3.83 2.98 -23.55
C SER A 248 2.65 2.38 -22.79
N LYS A 249 1.91 1.55 -23.52
CA LYS A 249 0.93 0.59 -23.00
C LYS A 249 1.26 -0.75 -23.65
N GLU A 250 1.58 -1.74 -22.84
CA GLU A 250 1.72 -3.14 -23.23
C GLU A 250 0.52 -3.89 -22.65
N GLY A 251 -0.27 -4.53 -23.50
CA GLY A 251 -1.45 -5.32 -23.08
C GLY A 251 -1.16 -6.82 -23.15
N PRO A 252 -2.11 -7.68 -22.73
CA PRO A 252 -1.92 -9.12 -22.74
C PRO A 252 -1.71 -9.59 -24.19
N LEU A 253 -0.82 -10.58 -24.37
CA LEU A 253 -0.70 -11.34 -25.62
C LEU A 253 -1.99 -12.10 -25.95
#